data_AF-A0A6A5HPC3-F1
#
_entry.id   AF-A0A6A5HPC3-F1
#
_cell.length_a   1.000
_cell.length_b   1.000
_cell.length_c   1.000
_cell.angle_alpha   90.00
_cell.angle_beta   90.00
_cell.angle_gamma   90.00
#
_symmetry.space_group_name_H-M   'P 1'
#
loop_
_entity.id
_entity.type
_entity.pdbx_description
1 polymer ?
#
loop_
_entity_poly.entity_id
_entity_poly.type
_entity_poly.pdbx_seq_one_letter_code
_entity_poly.pdbx_strand_id
1 'polypeptide(L)'
;MSSGPEGAGTSAGTSAGTSAGTPATSHPPHPIFPPLPPSTPSAATPGTPHSITHNLMEQSWYWGDADRSSVSKALSDQPDGSFVVRNASTPGDFTLCVKFEGQVKLLKIVVKDGKCGFNSDSMTHQSVTNLVDFHRKISLNLYNDALNVCLLYPVSVRRNSQNGKPLFKKGHLQQRLVLTAKNDKEWRDRLEMEALRAVHLAFERGAKLFDACHQEMEKAEGLYHALNQSIKETELKLRQLVPLATVEREISEEIQTSLSTSEMIKEVFVNNGEFIKESIRRMRAELKELLEKKQELSKITDEIESKKQHAKHRLSELMEVRNAVYDQMDPSLCTRMAQLLDTGGELINSEPMKVTQLLADLELRWTPAQFLMCSSSKENAANALIHARYRIAQLDKAVGLKREPMDGIFLIRASKSYTDKLVLSVLHGERVSHCLIEQNEEGWGFEHSNVYLTTIHDFVRYYAHNSLETHADAIKTKLKVPAFDVATKDDTSKPMRNGPGQVWTPLPLSMKYMEKALLTDDPTRPPSWSPEPRPDSWSPRSTESRLIRPTTFPATIPEIAEAPEAENPEIAEPEN
;
A
#
# COMPACT_ATOMS: atom_id res chain seq x y z
N MET A 1 -64.07 -26.86 -6.56
CA MET A 1 -65.03 -26.60 -5.47
C MET A 1 -64.54 -25.33 -4.79
N SER A 2 -65.09 -24.18 -5.18
CA SER A 2 -66.12 -23.42 -4.41
C SER A 2 -65.50 -22.84 -3.13
N SER A 3 -65.45 -21.53 -2.85
CA SER A 3 -66.19 -20.39 -3.38
C SER A 3 -65.76 -19.13 -2.61
N GLY A 4 -65.73 -17.96 -3.29
CA GLY A 4 -66.29 -16.71 -2.74
C GLY A 4 -65.42 -15.77 -1.89
N PRO A 5 -65.09 -14.56 -2.41
CA PRO A 5 -64.41 -13.46 -1.72
C PRO A 5 -65.39 -12.35 -1.27
N GLU A 6 -64.96 -11.36 -0.48
CA GLU A 6 -65.49 -9.97 -0.49
C GLU A 6 -64.80 -9.01 0.50
N GLY A 7 -64.73 -7.73 0.13
CA GLY A 7 -65.10 -6.64 1.06
C GLY A 7 -64.01 -5.65 1.51
N ALA A 8 -63.98 -4.48 0.87
CA ALA A 8 -63.22 -3.29 1.23
C ALA A 8 -63.88 -2.44 2.35
N GLY A 9 -63.17 -1.44 2.89
CA GLY A 9 -63.80 -0.17 3.33
C GLY A 9 -63.40 0.43 4.69
N THR A 10 -62.39 1.30 4.66
CA THR A 10 -62.36 2.69 5.17
C THR A 10 -62.93 3.15 6.54
N SER A 11 -62.12 4.06 7.14
CA SER A 11 -62.49 5.25 7.97
C SER A 11 -62.90 5.00 9.42
N ALA A 12 -62.71 5.85 10.41
CA ALA A 12 -61.98 7.11 10.68
C ALA A 12 -62.15 7.34 12.21
N GLY A 13 -61.39 8.25 12.85
CA GLY A 13 -61.82 8.82 14.14
C GLY A 13 -60.76 9.07 15.21
N THR A 14 -59.93 10.09 14.97
CA THR A 14 -59.74 11.30 15.78
C THR A 14 -59.74 11.28 17.32
N SER A 15 -58.80 12.10 17.84
CA SER A 15 -58.82 12.96 19.04
C SER A 15 -58.04 12.45 20.26
N ALA A 16 -57.42 13.28 21.10
CA ALA A 16 -56.87 14.64 21.09
C ALA A 16 -56.31 14.86 22.52
N GLY A 17 -55.37 15.79 22.72
CA GLY A 17 -55.01 16.30 24.07
C GLY A 17 -53.54 16.19 24.49
N THR A 18 -52.81 17.19 24.99
CA THR A 18 -52.55 18.61 24.65
C THR A 18 -51.56 19.14 25.70
N SER A 19 -50.49 19.85 25.29
CA SER A 19 -49.73 20.91 26.03
C SER A 19 -48.90 20.50 27.28
N ALA A 20 -47.85 21.19 27.76
CA ALA A 20 -47.24 22.50 27.49
C ALA A 20 -45.80 22.57 28.10
N GLY A 21 -44.97 23.53 27.66
CA GLY A 21 -44.23 24.41 28.60
C GLY A 21 -42.70 24.30 28.74
N THR A 22 -41.98 25.13 28.00
CA THR A 22 -40.57 25.61 28.14
C THR A 22 -40.40 26.56 29.38
N PRO A 23 -39.19 26.99 29.85
CA PRO A 23 -38.24 27.83 29.09
C PRO A 23 -36.72 27.81 29.45
N ALA A 24 -35.98 28.58 28.65
CA ALA A 24 -34.53 28.80 28.61
C ALA A 24 -34.04 29.94 29.55
N THR A 25 -32.72 30.02 29.74
CA THR A 25 -31.98 31.16 30.35
C THR A 25 -30.77 31.55 29.49
N SER A 26 -30.37 32.82 29.56
CA SER A 26 -29.53 33.55 28.60
C SER A 26 -28.37 34.35 29.25
N HIS A 27 -27.35 34.63 28.40
CA HIS A 27 -26.29 35.69 28.42
C HIS A 27 -25.04 35.53 29.34
N PRO A 28 -23.86 36.16 29.03
CA PRO A 28 -23.56 37.25 28.06
C PRO A 28 -22.31 37.05 27.13
N PRO A 29 -21.98 38.00 26.21
CA PRO A 29 -20.85 37.95 25.26
C PRO A 29 -19.65 38.89 25.64
N HIS A 30 -18.58 38.85 24.80
CA HIS A 30 -17.48 39.83 24.54
C HIS A 30 -16.04 39.26 24.76
N PRO A 31 -14.97 39.74 24.08
CA PRO A 31 -14.86 40.76 23.02
C PRO A 31 -14.13 40.28 21.73
N ILE A 32 -14.31 41.06 20.65
CA ILE A 32 -13.61 40.95 19.36
C ILE A 32 -12.29 41.75 19.43
N PHE A 33 -11.17 41.16 19.03
CA PHE A 33 -9.92 41.87 18.71
C PHE A 33 -9.55 41.67 17.22
N PRO A 34 -8.93 42.66 16.56
CA PRO A 34 -8.69 42.64 15.12
C PRO A 34 -7.47 41.76 14.76
N PRO A 35 -7.36 41.23 13.53
CA PRO A 35 -6.14 40.55 13.10
C PRO A 35 -5.01 41.57 12.85
N LEU A 36 -3.80 41.24 13.30
CA LEU A 36 -2.56 41.94 12.91
C LEU A 36 -2.28 41.78 11.40
N PRO A 37 -1.54 42.73 10.78
CA PRO A 37 -1.35 42.77 9.33
C PRO A 37 -0.42 41.65 8.83
N PRO A 38 -0.54 41.25 7.55
CA PRO A 38 0.35 40.26 6.95
C PRO A 38 1.74 40.85 6.72
N SER A 39 2.77 40.11 7.12
CA SER A 39 4.16 40.36 6.72
C SER A 39 4.27 40.31 5.19
N THR A 40 4.84 41.36 4.59
CA THR A 40 5.08 41.49 3.14
C THR A 40 6.06 40.44 2.59
N PRO A 41 5.95 40.09 1.30
CA PRO A 41 6.60 38.92 0.70
C PRO A 41 8.04 39.21 0.27
N SER A 42 8.93 38.22 0.44
CA SER A 42 10.21 38.20 -0.29
C SER A 42 9.95 37.70 -1.72
N ALA A 43 10.54 38.42 -2.68
CA ALA A 43 10.24 38.41 -4.11
C ALA A 43 10.30 37.02 -4.80
N ALA A 44 9.38 36.84 -5.75
CA ALA A 44 9.23 35.67 -6.61
C ALA A 44 10.27 35.62 -7.75
N THR A 45 10.55 34.41 -8.21
CA THR A 45 10.96 34.13 -9.60
C THR A 45 9.75 33.46 -10.31
N PRO A 46 9.37 33.84 -11.54
CA PRO A 46 8.18 33.31 -12.20
C PRO A 46 8.46 32.05 -13.03
N GLY A 47 7.55 31.07 -12.95
CA GLY A 47 7.36 30.05 -13.98
C GLY A 47 7.62 28.59 -13.57
N THR A 48 6.58 27.87 -13.15
CA THR A 48 6.30 26.46 -13.52
C THR A 48 4.91 26.04 -12.96
N PRO A 49 4.06 25.29 -13.69
CA PRO A 49 2.73 24.86 -13.21
C PRO A 49 2.74 23.84 -12.05
N HIS A 50 3.93 23.38 -11.64
CA HIS A 50 4.11 22.25 -10.71
C HIS A 50 3.77 22.56 -9.25
N SER A 51 3.47 23.82 -8.89
CA SER A 51 3.21 24.21 -7.50
C SER A 51 1.78 23.90 -7.01
N ILE A 52 0.78 23.83 -7.91
CA ILE A 52 -0.65 23.78 -7.51
C ILE A 52 -1.11 22.33 -7.27
N THR A 53 -0.54 21.39 -8.01
CA THR A 53 -0.77 19.94 -7.89
C THR A 53 0.23 19.24 -6.97
N HIS A 54 1.02 20.00 -6.19
CA HIS A 54 2.03 19.44 -5.30
C HIS A 54 1.42 18.40 -4.34
N ASN A 55 1.91 17.16 -4.44
CA ASN A 55 1.44 15.96 -3.74
C ASN A 55 -0.02 15.56 -4.00
N LEU A 56 -0.71 16.13 -5.00
CA LEU A 56 -2.11 15.84 -5.30
C LEU A 56 -2.31 14.40 -5.81
N MET A 57 -1.41 13.92 -6.67
CA MET A 57 -1.45 12.54 -7.20
C MET A 57 -1.19 11.47 -6.13
N GLU A 58 -0.61 11.86 -5.00
CA GLU A 58 -0.30 10.97 -3.87
C GLU A 58 -1.47 10.89 -2.87
N GLN A 59 -2.49 11.73 -3.02
CA GLN A 59 -3.63 11.76 -2.10
C GLN A 59 -4.58 10.61 -2.39
N SER A 60 -4.93 9.84 -1.36
CA SER A 60 -5.89 8.75 -1.48
C SER A 60 -7.26 9.23 -1.99
N TRP A 61 -7.68 10.43 -1.61
CA TRP A 61 -8.94 11.07 -1.98
C TRP A 61 -8.96 11.73 -3.37
N TYR A 62 -7.83 11.75 -4.09
CA TYR A 62 -7.78 12.29 -5.45
C TYR A 62 -8.03 11.19 -6.49
N TRP A 63 -9.12 11.35 -7.24
CA TRP A 63 -9.70 10.34 -8.14
C TRP A 63 -9.40 10.57 -9.63
N GLY A 64 -8.53 11.51 -9.97
CA GLY A 64 -8.17 11.80 -11.37
C GLY A 64 -9.41 12.06 -12.23
N ASP A 65 -9.48 11.44 -13.40
CA ASP A 65 -10.57 11.61 -14.39
C ASP A 65 -11.86 10.82 -14.08
N ALA A 66 -12.09 10.44 -12.81
CA ALA A 66 -13.32 9.74 -12.44
C ALA A 66 -14.59 10.51 -12.85
N ASP A 67 -15.59 9.78 -13.33
CA ASP A 67 -16.84 10.37 -13.76
C ASP A 67 -17.78 10.67 -12.57
N ARG A 68 -18.76 11.53 -12.80
CA ARG A 68 -19.70 11.95 -11.73
C ARG A 68 -20.50 10.76 -11.17
N SER A 69 -20.85 9.78 -12.00
CA SER A 69 -21.71 8.67 -11.57
C SER A 69 -20.98 7.73 -10.62
N SER A 70 -19.71 7.38 -10.92
CA SER A 70 -18.88 6.54 -10.04
C SER A 70 -18.65 7.19 -8.68
N VAL A 71 -18.35 8.49 -8.67
CA VAL A 71 -18.17 9.26 -7.43
C VAL A 71 -19.47 9.35 -6.63
N SER A 72 -20.60 9.61 -7.29
CA SER A 72 -21.89 9.70 -6.58
C SER A 72 -22.30 8.38 -5.94
N LYS A 73 -22.01 7.25 -6.61
CA LYS A 73 -22.23 5.91 -6.06
C LYS A 73 -21.27 5.62 -4.91
N ALA A 74 -19.99 5.98 -5.04
CA ALA A 74 -19.01 5.78 -3.97
C ALA A 74 -19.39 6.54 -2.69
N LEU A 75 -19.99 7.72 -2.82
CA LEU A 75 -20.46 8.56 -1.71
C LEU A 75 -21.89 8.24 -1.26
N SER A 76 -22.63 7.32 -1.89
CA SER A 76 -24.03 7.06 -1.52
C SER A 76 -24.15 6.47 -0.11
N ASP A 77 -23.26 5.54 0.20
CA ASP A 77 -23.29 4.72 1.42
C ASP A 77 -22.34 5.26 2.50
N GLN A 78 -21.80 6.46 2.30
CA GLN A 78 -20.83 7.08 3.19
C GLN A 78 -21.50 8.13 4.10
N PRO A 79 -20.97 8.37 5.32
CA PRO A 79 -21.50 9.38 6.22
C PRO A 79 -21.29 10.82 5.70
N ASP A 80 -22.06 11.77 6.21
CA ASP A 80 -21.88 13.19 5.91
C ASP A 80 -20.45 13.67 6.27
N GLY A 81 -19.86 14.51 5.42
CA GLY A 81 -18.46 14.91 5.49
C GLY A 81 -17.50 14.00 4.71
N SER A 82 -18.01 12.91 4.10
CA SER A 82 -17.21 12.08 3.19
C SER A 82 -16.96 12.78 1.86
N PHE A 83 -15.74 12.72 1.33
CA PHE A 83 -15.39 13.51 0.15
C PHE A 83 -14.35 12.87 -0.78
N VAL A 84 -14.34 13.34 -2.03
CA VAL A 84 -13.31 13.05 -3.05
C VAL A 84 -13.02 14.30 -3.88
N VAL A 85 -11.84 14.37 -4.49
CA VAL A 85 -11.51 15.39 -5.51
C VAL A 85 -11.19 14.70 -6.81
N ARG A 86 -11.74 15.20 -7.92
CA ARG A 86 -11.51 14.70 -9.28
C ARG A 86 -11.17 15.83 -10.23
N ASN A 87 -10.70 15.51 -11.42
CA ASN A 87 -10.51 16.47 -12.51
C ASN A 87 -11.87 17.04 -12.92
N ALA A 88 -11.90 18.36 -13.11
CA ALA A 88 -13.06 19.01 -13.70
C ALA A 88 -13.10 18.74 -15.21
N SER A 89 -14.28 18.91 -15.81
CA SER A 89 -14.40 18.90 -17.28
C SER A 89 -13.69 20.10 -17.93
N THR A 90 -13.41 21.15 -17.15
CA THR A 90 -12.54 22.27 -17.58
C THR A 90 -11.09 21.88 -17.32
N PRO A 91 -10.23 21.78 -18.36
CA PRO A 91 -8.81 21.44 -18.17
C PRO A 91 -8.13 22.40 -17.20
N GLY A 92 -7.39 21.85 -16.24
CA GLY A 92 -6.67 22.62 -15.21
C GLY A 92 -7.44 22.89 -13.92
N ASP A 93 -8.76 22.72 -13.92
CA ASP A 93 -9.62 22.86 -12.72
C ASP A 93 -9.93 21.50 -12.09
N PHE A 94 -10.44 21.53 -10.85
CA PHE A 94 -10.84 20.32 -10.12
C PHE A 94 -12.31 20.41 -9.63
N THR A 95 -12.87 19.28 -9.22
CA THR A 95 -14.18 19.21 -8.58
C THR A 95 -14.07 18.45 -7.26
N LEU A 96 -14.43 19.11 -6.16
CA LEU A 96 -14.65 18.49 -4.85
C LEU A 96 -16.08 17.95 -4.80
N CYS A 97 -16.22 16.67 -4.51
CA CYS A 97 -17.52 16.04 -4.26
C CYS A 97 -17.60 15.68 -2.78
N VAL A 98 -18.61 16.15 -2.06
CA VAL A 98 -18.78 15.92 -0.61
C VAL A 98 -20.21 15.46 -0.30
N LYS A 99 -20.35 14.51 0.62
CA LYS A 99 -21.63 14.05 1.16
C LYS A 99 -22.11 15.01 2.25
N PHE A 100 -23.33 15.54 2.10
CA PHE A 100 -23.94 16.43 3.08
C PHE A 100 -25.46 16.32 3.03
N GLU A 101 -26.08 16.13 4.19
CA GLU A 101 -27.52 15.90 4.36
C GLU A 101 -28.04 14.78 3.45
N GLY A 102 -27.28 13.68 3.39
CA GLY A 102 -27.64 12.53 2.55
C GLY A 102 -27.43 12.72 1.05
N GLN A 103 -27.03 13.91 0.58
CA GLN A 103 -26.83 14.22 -0.84
C GLN A 103 -25.35 14.44 -1.19
N VAL A 104 -24.97 14.18 -2.44
CA VAL A 104 -23.63 14.51 -2.94
C VAL A 104 -23.64 15.92 -3.52
N LYS A 105 -22.89 16.82 -2.91
CA LYS A 105 -22.68 18.20 -3.36
C LYS A 105 -21.37 18.31 -4.12
N LEU A 106 -21.37 19.04 -5.24
CA LEU A 106 -20.21 19.22 -6.11
C LEU A 106 -19.78 20.68 -6.09
N LEU A 107 -18.53 20.94 -5.73
CA LEU A 107 -17.93 22.27 -5.70
C LEU A 107 -16.78 22.32 -6.71
N LYS A 108 -16.81 23.30 -7.60
CA LYS A 108 -15.71 23.52 -8.55
C LYS A 108 -14.56 24.20 -7.83
N ILE A 109 -13.35 23.66 -7.98
CA ILE A 109 -12.10 24.27 -7.53
C ILE A 109 -11.47 24.89 -8.77
N VAL A 110 -11.44 26.22 -8.81
CA VAL A 110 -10.83 26.99 -9.89
C VAL A 110 -9.34 27.13 -9.60
N VAL A 111 -8.51 27.02 -10.64
CA VAL A 111 -7.06 27.20 -10.56
C VAL A 111 -6.63 28.36 -11.47
N LYS A 112 -5.99 29.38 -10.90
CA LYS A 112 -5.57 30.58 -11.62
C LYS A 112 -4.36 31.23 -10.94
N ASP A 113 -3.41 31.71 -11.74
CA ASP A 113 -2.25 32.49 -11.27
C ASP A 113 -1.47 31.86 -10.09
N GLY A 114 -1.34 30.52 -10.08
CA GLY A 114 -0.61 29.81 -9.02
C GLY A 114 -1.40 29.55 -7.74
N LYS A 115 -2.70 29.89 -7.70
CA LYS A 115 -3.58 29.68 -6.55
C LYS A 115 -4.84 28.89 -6.93
N CYS A 116 -5.55 28.38 -5.94
CA CYS A 116 -6.83 27.71 -6.10
C CYS A 116 -7.86 28.11 -5.04
N GLY A 117 -9.15 27.95 -5.36
CA GLY A 117 -10.26 28.22 -4.45
C GLY A 117 -11.62 27.87 -5.08
N PHE A 118 -12.68 27.96 -4.30
CA PHE A 118 -14.05 27.68 -4.79
C PHE A 118 -14.69 28.87 -5.52
N ASN A 119 -14.18 30.08 -5.29
CA ASN A 119 -14.63 31.29 -5.98
C ASN A 119 -13.45 32.05 -6.59
N SER A 120 -13.65 32.64 -7.77
CA SER A 120 -12.61 33.39 -8.49
C SER A 120 -12.13 34.64 -7.74
N ASP A 121 -12.97 35.18 -6.86
CA ASP A 121 -12.68 36.40 -6.10
C ASP A 121 -11.98 36.12 -4.75
N SER A 122 -11.86 34.85 -4.36
CA SER A 122 -11.25 34.41 -3.07
C SER A 122 -10.32 33.20 -3.24
N MET A 123 -9.36 33.33 -4.16
CA MET A 123 -8.33 32.31 -4.43
C MET A 123 -7.16 32.45 -3.45
N THR A 124 -7.32 31.93 -2.24
CA THR A 124 -6.37 32.12 -1.12
C THR A 124 -5.38 30.97 -0.94
N HIS A 125 -5.60 29.81 -1.57
CA HIS A 125 -4.80 28.61 -1.31
C HIS A 125 -3.74 28.36 -2.39
N GLN A 126 -2.55 27.92 -1.97
CA GLN A 126 -1.39 27.71 -2.86
C GLN A 126 -1.39 26.34 -3.56
N SER A 127 -2.23 25.39 -3.12
CA SER A 127 -2.41 24.07 -3.71
C SER A 127 -3.79 23.49 -3.36
N VAL A 128 -4.27 22.54 -4.17
CA VAL A 128 -5.54 21.83 -3.92
C VAL A 128 -5.49 21.05 -2.60
N THR A 129 -4.34 20.48 -2.28
CA THR A 129 -4.08 19.80 -1.01
C THR A 129 -4.28 20.74 0.19
N ASN A 130 -3.72 21.95 0.13
CA ASN A 130 -3.89 22.95 1.19
C ASN A 130 -5.34 23.44 1.33
N LEU A 131 -6.06 23.58 0.22
CA LEU A 131 -7.49 23.92 0.23
C LEU A 131 -8.30 22.82 0.94
N VAL A 132 -8.04 21.56 0.60
CA VAL A 132 -8.70 20.42 1.24
C VAL A 132 -8.37 20.40 2.73
N ASP A 133 -7.09 20.43 3.11
CA ASP A 133 -6.64 20.37 4.50
C ASP A 133 -7.19 21.50 5.37
N PHE A 134 -7.35 22.70 4.80
CA PHE A 134 -8.02 23.81 5.46
C PHE A 134 -9.48 23.46 5.76
N HIS A 135 -10.22 22.94 4.78
CA HIS A 135 -11.63 22.58 4.93
C HIS A 135 -11.89 21.26 5.67
N ARG A 136 -10.84 20.49 6.00
CA ARG A 136 -10.94 19.43 7.01
C ARG A 136 -11.16 19.97 8.41
N LYS A 137 -10.71 21.21 8.68
CA LYS A 137 -10.79 21.88 9.98
C LYS A 137 -11.83 23.00 10.01
N ILE A 138 -12.12 23.60 8.85
CA ILE A 138 -13.00 24.76 8.72
C ILE A 138 -14.15 24.41 7.78
N SER A 139 -15.38 24.61 8.27
CA SER A 139 -16.59 24.24 7.55
C SER A 139 -16.68 24.93 6.16
N LEU A 140 -17.27 24.23 5.20
CA LEU A 140 -17.56 24.76 3.86
C LEU A 140 -18.61 25.87 3.88
N ASN A 141 -19.24 26.14 5.03
CA ASN A 141 -20.17 27.27 5.19
C ASN A 141 -19.50 28.63 4.93
N LEU A 142 -18.18 28.71 5.11
CA LEU A 142 -17.38 29.88 4.76
C LEU A 142 -17.48 30.23 3.26
N TYR A 143 -17.71 29.23 2.41
CA TYR A 143 -17.93 29.42 0.98
C TYR A 143 -19.43 29.53 0.64
N ASN A 144 -20.26 28.70 1.27
CA ASN A 144 -21.70 28.68 1.04
C ASN A 144 -22.41 28.36 2.35
N ASP A 145 -23.10 29.34 2.93
CA ASP A 145 -23.78 29.23 4.23
C ASP A 145 -24.67 27.98 4.39
N ALA A 146 -25.19 27.44 3.28
CA ALA A 146 -26.00 26.22 3.26
C ALA A 146 -25.20 24.91 3.33
N LEU A 147 -23.85 24.95 3.36
CA LEU A 147 -22.96 23.78 3.39
C LEU A 147 -22.18 23.73 4.70
N ASN A 148 -22.88 23.55 5.82
CA ASN A 148 -22.24 23.44 7.13
C ASN A 148 -21.63 22.05 7.37
N VAL A 149 -20.53 21.76 6.68
CA VAL A 149 -19.83 20.47 6.73
C VAL A 149 -18.32 20.65 6.58
N CYS A 150 -17.55 19.86 7.32
CA CYS A 150 -16.10 19.75 7.15
C CYS A 150 -15.76 18.51 6.30
N LEU A 151 -14.57 18.50 5.71
CA LEU A 151 -14.05 17.37 4.95
C LEU A 151 -13.48 16.31 5.91
N LEU A 152 -14.35 15.47 6.46
CA LEU A 152 -14.02 14.55 7.56
C LEU A 152 -13.42 13.23 7.06
N TYR A 153 -14.04 12.62 6.04
CA TYR A 153 -13.74 11.23 5.65
C TYR A 153 -13.26 11.17 4.19
N PRO A 154 -11.95 11.15 3.93
CA PRO A 154 -11.43 11.01 2.58
C PRO A 154 -11.77 9.62 2.03
N VAL A 155 -12.44 9.56 0.87
CA VAL A 155 -12.76 8.27 0.23
C VAL A 155 -11.64 7.91 -0.75
N SER A 156 -10.96 6.79 -0.51
CA SER A 156 -9.84 6.36 -1.35
C SER A 156 -10.30 5.91 -2.74
N VAL A 157 -9.50 6.20 -3.77
CA VAL A 157 -9.66 5.56 -5.08
C VAL A 157 -9.64 4.05 -4.87
N ARG A 158 -10.76 3.36 -5.16
CA ARG A 158 -10.71 1.91 -5.41
C ARG A 158 -9.72 1.73 -6.55
N ARG A 159 -8.46 1.41 -6.23
CA ARG A 159 -7.45 1.14 -7.26
C ARG A 159 -7.95 -0.08 -7.99
N ASN A 160 -8.51 0.15 -9.18
CA ASN A 160 -9.10 -0.83 -10.06
C ASN A 160 -8.23 -2.10 -10.08
N SER A 161 -8.68 -3.15 -9.38
CA SER A 161 -8.62 -4.48 -9.98
C SER A 161 -9.42 -4.32 -11.28
N GLN A 162 -8.75 -4.49 -12.42
CA GLN A 162 -9.41 -4.38 -13.72
C GLN A 162 -10.76 -5.09 -13.66
N ASN A 163 -11.85 -4.36 -13.95
CA ASN A 163 -13.26 -4.79 -13.99
C ASN A 163 -14.18 -4.47 -12.80
N GLY A 164 -13.74 -3.71 -11.78
CA GLY A 164 -14.65 -3.28 -10.70
C GLY A 164 -15.28 -4.46 -9.92
N LYS A 165 -14.66 -5.63 -10.02
CA LYS A 165 -15.00 -6.81 -9.23
C LYS A 165 -14.24 -6.72 -7.91
N PRO A 166 -14.88 -7.08 -6.78
CA PRO A 166 -14.20 -7.15 -5.51
C PRO A 166 -12.98 -8.07 -5.61
N LEU A 167 -11.87 -7.66 -5.00
CA LEU A 167 -10.64 -8.48 -4.95
C LEU A 167 -10.95 -9.85 -4.33
N PHE A 168 -11.90 -9.88 -3.38
CA PHE A 168 -12.35 -11.06 -2.68
C PHE A 168 -13.85 -11.35 -2.86
N LYS A 169 -14.19 -12.61 -3.20
CA LYS A 169 -15.56 -13.13 -3.18
C LYS A 169 -16.05 -13.26 -1.73
N LYS A 170 -17.38 -13.23 -1.50
CA LYS A 170 -18.00 -13.36 -0.17
C LYS A 170 -17.53 -14.58 0.64
N GLY A 171 -17.21 -15.71 -0.02
CA GLY A 171 -16.66 -16.90 0.63
C GLY A 171 -15.26 -16.68 1.22
N HIS A 172 -14.42 -15.86 0.57
CA HIS A 172 -13.08 -15.51 1.08
C HIS A 172 -13.15 -14.61 2.33
N LEU A 173 -14.24 -13.88 2.51
CA LEU A 173 -14.51 -13.04 3.69
C LEU A 173 -14.84 -13.84 4.96
N GLN A 174 -14.80 -15.17 4.89
CA GLN A 174 -15.02 -16.06 6.02
C GLN A 174 -13.72 -16.52 6.69
N GLN A 175 -12.54 -16.04 6.28
CA GLN A 175 -11.26 -16.42 6.89
C GLN A 175 -11.23 -16.14 8.41
N ARG A 176 -11.99 -15.15 8.90
CA ARG A 176 -12.15 -14.88 10.35
C ARG A 176 -12.65 -16.08 11.14
N LEU A 177 -13.36 -17.00 10.48
CA LEU A 177 -13.88 -18.19 11.12
C LEU A 177 -12.76 -19.00 11.75
N VAL A 178 -11.49 -18.90 11.34
CA VAL A 178 -10.37 -19.58 12.01
C VAL A 178 -10.48 -19.53 13.55
N LEU A 179 -10.94 -18.42 14.13
CA LEU A 179 -11.06 -18.21 15.58
C LEU A 179 -12.30 -18.80 16.26
N THR A 180 -13.24 -19.40 15.53
CA THR A 180 -14.52 -19.92 16.06
C THR A 180 -14.49 -21.41 16.42
N ALA A 181 -13.29 -21.97 16.63
CA ALA A 181 -13.10 -23.36 17.03
C ALA A 181 -13.80 -23.65 18.37
N LYS A 182 -14.45 -24.80 18.47
CA LYS A 182 -15.18 -25.24 19.67
C LYS A 182 -14.34 -26.13 20.59
N ASN A 183 -13.30 -26.74 20.04
CA ASN A 183 -12.38 -27.63 20.76
C ASN A 183 -10.98 -27.55 20.16
N ASP A 184 -10.01 -28.12 20.88
CA ASP A 184 -8.59 -28.06 20.53
C ASP A 184 -8.23 -28.75 19.22
N LYS A 185 -8.91 -29.85 18.88
CA LYS A 185 -8.69 -30.52 17.59
C LYS A 185 -9.07 -29.59 16.45
N GLU A 186 -10.29 -29.03 16.50
CA GLU A 186 -10.77 -28.09 15.49
C GLU A 186 -9.89 -26.84 15.40
N TRP A 187 -9.35 -26.38 16.53
CA TRP A 187 -8.41 -25.27 16.57
C TRP A 187 -7.08 -25.59 15.85
N ARG A 188 -6.50 -26.78 16.12
CA ARG A 188 -5.30 -27.27 15.43
C ARG A 188 -5.54 -27.36 13.92
N ASP A 189 -6.62 -28.03 13.51
CA ASP A 189 -6.99 -28.18 12.10
C ASP A 189 -7.12 -26.80 11.41
N ARG A 190 -7.71 -25.80 12.08
CA ARG A 190 -7.87 -24.44 11.53
C ARG A 190 -6.54 -23.68 11.45
N LEU A 191 -5.67 -23.82 12.44
CA LEU A 191 -4.33 -23.22 12.43
C LEU A 191 -3.44 -23.82 11.33
N GLU A 192 -3.49 -25.14 11.14
CA GLU A 192 -2.75 -25.82 10.06
C GLU A 192 -3.23 -25.37 8.69
N MET A 193 -4.54 -25.23 8.50
CA MET A 193 -5.12 -24.69 7.26
C MET A 193 -4.67 -23.25 6.99
N GLU A 194 -4.62 -22.38 8.01
CA GLU A 194 -4.11 -21.01 7.80
C GLU A 194 -2.59 -20.98 7.56
N ALA A 195 -1.83 -21.91 8.15
CA ALA A 195 -0.40 -22.04 7.86
C ALA A 195 -0.17 -22.45 6.40
N LEU A 196 -0.93 -23.44 5.89
CA LEU A 196 -0.91 -23.82 4.48
C LEU A 196 -1.31 -22.64 3.58
N ARG A 197 -2.35 -21.87 3.94
CA ARG A 197 -2.74 -20.68 3.17
C ARG A 197 -1.59 -19.69 3.04
N ALA A 198 -0.90 -19.39 4.14
CA ALA A 198 0.18 -18.42 4.15
C ALA A 198 1.33 -18.82 3.21
N VAL A 199 1.79 -20.07 3.28
CA VAL A 199 2.89 -20.57 2.41
C VAL A 199 2.45 -20.77 0.97
N HIS A 200 1.21 -21.20 0.73
CA HIS A 200 0.66 -21.35 -0.62
C HIS A 200 0.55 -20.01 -1.35
N LEU A 201 -0.01 -18.98 -0.70
CA LEU A 201 -0.08 -17.65 -1.30
C LEU A 201 1.30 -17.03 -1.55
N ALA A 202 2.28 -17.33 -0.69
CA ALA A 202 3.67 -16.91 -0.94
C ALA A 202 4.23 -17.59 -2.20
N PHE A 203 4.02 -18.89 -2.35
CA PHE A 203 4.38 -19.65 -3.56
C PHE A 203 3.69 -19.08 -4.81
N GLU A 204 2.38 -18.86 -4.78
CA GLU A 204 1.61 -18.32 -5.91
C GLU A 204 2.10 -16.91 -6.32
N ARG A 205 2.45 -16.06 -5.35
CA ARG A 205 3.09 -14.76 -5.63
C ARG A 205 4.45 -14.93 -6.29
N GLY A 206 5.26 -15.87 -5.81
CA GLY A 206 6.54 -16.23 -6.43
C GLY A 206 6.37 -16.68 -7.88
N ALA A 207 5.38 -17.54 -8.15
CA ALA A 207 5.07 -18.02 -9.49
C ALA A 207 4.65 -16.86 -10.41
N LYS A 208 3.76 -16.00 -9.93
CA LYS A 208 3.32 -14.80 -10.66
C LYS A 208 4.48 -13.84 -11.01
N LEU A 209 5.44 -13.65 -10.09
CA LEU A 209 6.62 -12.82 -10.35
C LEU A 209 7.58 -13.48 -11.33
N PHE A 210 7.77 -14.79 -11.24
CA PHE A 210 8.57 -15.55 -12.20
C PHE A 210 7.96 -15.47 -13.61
N ASP A 211 6.66 -15.68 -13.75
CA ASP A 211 5.94 -15.57 -15.02
C ASP A 211 6.05 -14.16 -15.61
N ALA A 212 5.98 -13.12 -14.78
CA ALA A 212 6.17 -11.74 -15.22
C ALA A 212 7.59 -11.51 -15.77
N CYS A 213 8.63 -11.98 -15.06
CA CYS A 213 10.02 -11.89 -15.53
C CYS A 213 10.23 -12.71 -16.82
N HIS A 214 9.60 -13.88 -16.92
CA HIS A 214 9.65 -14.71 -18.12
C HIS A 214 9.06 -14.00 -19.34
N GLN A 215 7.88 -13.39 -19.20
CA GLN A 215 7.24 -12.62 -20.28
C GLN A 215 8.04 -11.36 -20.66
N GLU A 216 8.69 -10.69 -19.71
CA GLU A 216 9.60 -9.58 -20.01
C GLU A 216 10.81 -10.03 -20.82
N MET A 217 11.38 -11.20 -20.49
CA MET A 217 12.47 -11.80 -21.24
C MET A 217 12.07 -12.13 -22.68
N GLU A 218 10.92 -12.79 -22.89
CA GLU A 218 10.43 -13.11 -24.24
C GLU A 218 10.25 -11.85 -25.11
N LYS A 219 9.77 -10.75 -24.50
CA LYS A 219 9.65 -9.45 -25.20
C LYS A 219 11.02 -8.86 -25.55
N ALA A 220 11.98 -8.93 -24.63
CA ALA A 220 13.33 -8.42 -24.85
C ALA A 220 14.04 -9.21 -25.98
N GLU A 221 13.92 -10.54 -25.97
CA GLU A 221 14.43 -11.41 -27.04
C GLU A 221 13.77 -11.10 -28.39
N GLY A 222 12.45 -10.91 -28.42
CA GLY A 222 11.71 -10.51 -29.62
C GLY A 222 12.20 -9.17 -30.20
N LEU A 223 12.39 -8.16 -29.35
CA LEU A 223 12.95 -6.86 -29.76
C LEU A 223 14.39 -7.00 -30.26
N TYR A 224 15.20 -7.84 -29.62
CA TYR A 224 16.58 -8.08 -30.00
C TYR A 224 16.67 -8.75 -31.38
N HIS A 225 15.78 -9.71 -31.65
CA HIS A 225 15.65 -10.31 -32.98
C HIS A 225 15.23 -9.31 -34.06
N ALA A 226 14.21 -8.48 -33.79
CA ALA A 226 13.76 -7.45 -34.73
C ALA A 226 14.86 -6.43 -35.03
N LEU A 227 15.60 -5.99 -34.02
CA LEU A 227 16.71 -5.06 -34.16
C LEU A 227 17.86 -5.66 -34.98
N ASN A 228 18.21 -6.92 -34.74
CA ASN A 228 19.21 -7.62 -35.56
C ASN A 228 18.79 -7.74 -37.03
N GLN A 229 17.50 -7.93 -37.31
CA GLN A 229 17.00 -7.95 -38.67
C GLN A 229 17.15 -6.58 -39.34
N SER A 230 16.75 -5.50 -38.65
CA SER A 230 16.89 -4.12 -39.16
C SER A 230 18.36 -3.76 -39.44
N ILE A 231 19.28 -4.14 -38.56
CA ILE A 231 20.74 -3.96 -38.77
C ILE A 231 21.18 -4.67 -40.06
N LYS A 232 20.83 -5.95 -40.23
CA LYS A 232 21.19 -6.73 -41.42
C LYS A 232 20.65 -6.11 -42.71
N GLU A 233 19.41 -5.62 -42.70
CA GLU A 233 18.78 -4.96 -43.85
C GLU A 233 19.50 -3.65 -44.21
N THR A 234 19.87 -2.84 -43.22
CA THR A 234 20.63 -1.58 -43.43
C THR A 234 22.05 -1.85 -43.92
N GLU A 235 22.73 -2.86 -43.37
CA GLU A 235 24.04 -3.32 -43.85
C GLU A 235 23.98 -3.78 -45.31
N LEU A 236 22.93 -4.51 -45.70
CA LEU A 236 22.72 -4.96 -47.07
C LEU A 236 22.52 -3.79 -48.03
N LYS A 237 21.69 -2.80 -47.67
CA LYS A 237 21.49 -1.58 -48.47
C LYS A 237 22.79 -0.81 -48.66
N LEU A 238 23.58 -0.66 -47.59
CA LEU A 238 24.90 -0.02 -47.67
C LEU A 238 25.85 -0.78 -48.59
N ARG A 239 25.87 -2.12 -48.50
CA ARG A 239 26.69 -2.98 -49.36
C ARG A 239 26.34 -2.82 -50.84
N GLN A 240 25.07 -2.53 -51.17
CA GLN A 240 24.61 -2.28 -52.54
C GLN A 240 24.91 -0.84 -53.00
N LEU A 241 24.72 0.16 -52.14
CA LEU A 241 24.85 1.58 -52.50
C LEU A 241 26.30 2.07 -52.59
N VAL A 242 27.22 1.53 -51.80
CA VAL A 242 28.64 1.95 -51.81
C VAL A 242 29.33 1.69 -53.18
N PRO A 243 29.18 0.51 -53.81
CA PRO A 243 29.69 0.30 -55.16
C PRO A 243 29.05 1.23 -56.20
N LEU A 244 27.73 1.46 -56.12
CA LEU A 244 27.03 2.38 -57.03
C LEU A 244 27.59 3.81 -56.95
N ALA A 245 27.93 4.28 -55.75
CA ALA A 245 28.58 5.59 -55.58
C ALA A 245 29.95 5.67 -56.26
N THR A 246 30.67 4.54 -56.34
CA THR A 246 31.98 4.47 -56.99
C THR A 246 31.84 4.58 -58.51
N VAL A 247 30.90 3.81 -59.08
CA VAL A 247 30.58 3.85 -60.51
C VAL A 247 30.04 5.22 -60.93
N GLU A 248 29.13 5.82 -60.15
CA GLU A 248 28.58 7.15 -60.45
C GLU A 248 29.67 8.22 -60.47
N ARG A 249 30.63 8.15 -59.54
CA ARG A 249 31.78 9.06 -59.50
C ARG A 249 32.64 8.91 -60.76
N GLU A 250 32.93 7.68 -61.19
CA GLU A 250 33.74 7.42 -62.39
C GLU A 250 33.06 7.95 -63.66
N ILE A 251 31.75 7.70 -63.81
CA ILE A 251 30.96 8.21 -64.94
C ILE A 251 30.87 9.74 -64.90
N SER A 252 30.67 10.33 -63.71
CA SER A 252 30.61 11.79 -63.56
C SER A 252 31.94 12.45 -63.93
N GLU A 253 33.08 11.86 -63.55
CA GLU A 253 34.42 12.33 -63.95
C GLU A 253 34.61 12.26 -65.48
N GLU A 254 34.22 11.15 -66.12
CA GLU A 254 34.29 10.99 -67.58
C GLU A 254 33.42 12.04 -68.30
N ILE A 255 32.14 12.16 -67.90
CA ILE A 255 31.20 13.12 -68.49
C ILE A 255 31.65 14.56 -68.31
N GLN A 256 32.30 14.89 -67.19
CA GLN A 256 32.78 16.24 -66.93
C GLN A 256 33.89 16.65 -67.91
N THR A 257 34.74 15.71 -68.33
CA THR A 257 35.81 15.96 -69.30
C THR A 257 35.34 15.97 -70.76
N SER A 258 34.13 15.52 -71.04
CA SER A 258 33.58 15.48 -72.40
C SER A 258 33.25 16.89 -72.94
N LEU A 259 33.74 17.17 -74.14
CA LEU A 259 33.44 18.38 -74.92
C LEU A 259 32.12 18.29 -75.68
N SER A 260 31.58 17.07 -75.88
CA SER A 260 30.34 16.83 -76.65
C SER A 260 29.08 16.73 -75.80
N THR A 261 29.22 16.61 -74.47
CA THR A 261 28.10 16.44 -73.54
C THR A 261 27.58 17.79 -73.05
N SER A 262 26.25 17.97 -73.04
CA SER A 262 25.58 19.19 -72.56
C SER A 262 25.86 19.46 -71.07
N GLU A 263 26.05 20.73 -70.70
CA GLU A 263 26.23 21.16 -69.31
C GLU A 263 25.08 20.72 -68.38
N MET A 264 23.85 20.68 -68.90
CA MET A 264 22.70 20.19 -68.13
C MET A 264 22.86 18.71 -67.72
N ILE A 265 23.44 17.87 -68.59
CA ILE A 265 23.67 16.45 -68.28
C ILE A 265 24.79 16.32 -67.25
N LYS A 266 25.85 17.12 -67.37
CA LYS A 266 26.94 17.15 -66.38
C LYS A 266 26.42 17.46 -64.98
N GLU A 267 25.56 18.47 -64.86
CA GLU A 267 24.93 18.87 -63.60
C GLU A 267 24.06 17.75 -62.98
N VAL A 268 23.33 16.99 -63.81
CA VAL A 268 22.51 15.86 -63.33
C VAL A 268 23.38 14.76 -62.68
N PHE A 269 24.50 14.38 -63.28
CA PHE A 269 25.40 13.37 -62.71
C PHE A 269 26.07 13.84 -61.42
N VAL A 270 26.43 15.12 -61.33
CA VAL A 270 26.94 15.71 -60.07
C VAL A 270 25.88 15.64 -58.97
N ASN A 271 24.64 16.03 -59.28
CA ASN A 271 23.54 16.00 -58.32
C ASN A 271 23.18 14.57 -57.88
N ASN A 272 23.19 13.61 -58.80
CA ASN A 272 22.98 12.19 -58.50
C ASN A 272 24.09 11.64 -57.59
N GLY A 273 25.35 11.98 -57.87
CA GLY A 273 26.49 11.62 -57.03
C GLY A 273 26.34 12.15 -55.60
N GLU A 274 25.97 13.41 -55.43
CA GLU A 274 25.71 14.01 -54.11
C GLU A 274 24.52 13.34 -53.40
N PHE A 275 23.44 13.02 -54.12
CA PHE A 275 22.30 12.31 -53.56
C PHE A 275 22.68 10.92 -53.02
N ILE A 276 23.47 10.14 -53.76
CA ILE A 276 23.93 8.81 -53.34
C ILE A 276 24.87 8.94 -52.12
N LYS A 277 25.80 9.91 -52.14
CA LYS A 277 26.69 10.18 -50.99
C LYS A 277 25.91 10.50 -49.72
N GLU A 278 24.93 11.40 -49.80
CA GLU A 278 24.11 11.76 -48.64
C GLU A 278 23.24 10.58 -48.18
N SER A 279 22.72 9.77 -49.10
CA SER A 279 21.98 8.54 -48.77
C SER A 279 22.85 7.53 -48.01
N ILE A 280 24.09 7.33 -48.45
CA ILE A 280 25.09 6.50 -47.74
C ILE A 280 25.38 7.08 -46.36
N ARG A 281 25.56 8.40 -46.25
CA ARG A 281 25.82 9.07 -44.97
C ARG A 281 24.68 8.84 -43.98
N ARG A 282 23.43 8.98 -44.43
CA ARG A 282 22.23 8.74 -43.61
C ARG A 282 22.12 7.30 -43.15
N MET A 283 22.27 6.31 -44.04
CA MET A 283 22.21 4.90 -43.63
C MET A 283 23.36 4.50 -42.72
N ARG A 284 24.56 5.07 -42.87
CA ARG A 284 25.68 4.84 -41.92
C ARG A 284 25.35 5.40 -40.54
N ALA A 285 24.72 6.57 -40.46
CA ALA A 285 24.26 7.14 -39.19
C ALA A 285 23.17 6.27 -38.56
N GLU A 286 22.20 5.82 -39.34
CA GLU A 286 21.14 4.89 -38.90
C GLU A 286 21.74 3.57 -38.39
N LEU A 287 22.68 2.96 -39.14
CA LEU A 287 23.36 1.74 -38.71
C LEU A 287 24.09 1.92 -37.37
N LYS A 288 24.77 3.06 -37.19
CA LYS A 288 25.44 3.39 -35.93
C LYS A 288 24.42 3.46 -34.78
N GLU A 289 23.31 4.16 -34.98
CA GLU A 289 22.24 4.28 -33.97
C GLU A 289 21.62 2.91 -33.63
N LEU A 290 21.40 2.05 -34.64
CA LEU A 290 20.87 0.69 -34.42
C LEU A 290 21.86 -0.19 -33.63
N LEU A 291 23.16 -0.07 -33.88
CA LEU A 291 24.19 -0.79 -33.12
C LEU A 291 24.28 -0.32 -31.67
N GLU A 292 24.16 0.98 -31.41
CA GLU A 292 24.10 1.55 -30.05
C GLU A 292 22.85 1.02 -29.31
N LYS A 293 21.67 1.05 -29.94
CA LYS A 293 20.44 0.46 -29.39
C LYS A 293 20.58 -1.03 -29.10
N LYS A 294 21.32 -1.77 -29.93
CA LYS A 294 21.55 -3.21 -29.73
C LYS A 294 22.40 -3.46 -28.49
N GLN A 295 23.42 -2.63 -28.28
CA GLN A 295 24.27 -2.72 -27.10
C GLN A 295 23.47 -2.39 -25.82
N GLU A 296 22.60 -1.38 -25.86
CA GLU A 296 21.72 -1.03 -24.74
C GLU A 296 20.74 -2.16 -24.43
N LEU A 297 20.07 -2.70 -25.45
CA LEU A 297 19.13 -3.81 -25.28
C LEU A 297 19.80 -5.06 -24.72
N SER A 298 21.04 -5.37 -25.14
CA SER A 298 21.81 -6.50 -24.58
C SER A 298 21.99 -6.37 -23.07
N LYS A 299 22.30 -5.16 -22.56
CA LYS A 299 22.44 -4.93 -21.11
C LYS A 299 21.12 -5.15 -20.38
N ILE A 300 20.02 -4.64 -20.95
CA ILE A 300 18.67 -4.83 -20.38
C ILE A 300 18.30 -6.32 -20.35
N THR A 301 18.62 -7.07 -21.40
CA THR A 301 18.40 -8.52 -21.47
C THR A 301 19.17 -9.26 -20.37
N ASP A 302 20.44 -8.91 -20.13
CA ASP A 302 21.25 -9.51 -19.07
C ASP A 302 20.68 -9.21 -17.67
N GLU A 303 20.20 -7.98 -17.44
CA GLU A 303 19.53 -7.60 -16.18
C GLU A 303 18.22 -8.38 -15.96
N ILE A 304 17.40 -8.55 -17.01
CA ILE A 304 16.14 -9.31 -16.94
C ILE A 304 16.45 -10.78 -16.67
N GLU A 305 17.45 -11.37 -17.33
CA GLU A 305 17.83 -12.76 -17.10
C GLU A 305 18.33 -12.98 -15.67
N SER A 306 19.13 -12.05 -15.11
CA SER A 306 19.52 -12.11 -13.70
C SER A 306 18.32 -12.07 -12.76
N LYS A 307 17.36 -11.18 -12.99
CA LYS A 307 16.12 -11.09 -12.18
C LYS A 307 15.27 -12.35 -12.29
N LYS A 308 15.16 -12.92 -13.50
CA LYS A 308 14.45 -14.18 -13.76
C LYS A 308 15.09 -15.36 -13.04
N GLN A 309 16.43 -15.46 -13.01
CA GLN A 309 17.12 -16.49 -12.24
C GLN A 309 16.89 -16.35 -10.74
N HIS A 310 16.94 -15.12 -10.21
CA HIS A 310 16.60 -14.87 -8.80
C HIS A 310 15.16 -15.27 -8.48
N ALA A 311 14.19 -14.88 -9.32
CA ALA A 311 12.79 -15.25 -9.16
C ALA A 311 12.58 -16.78 -9.23
N LYS A 312 13.32 -17.48 -10.10
CA LYS A 312 13.30 -18.94 -10.22
C LYS A 312 13.76 -19.61 -8.94
N HIS A 313 14.92 -19.20 -8.41
CA HIS A 313 15.47 -19.77 -7.18
C HIS A 313 14.49 -19.59 -6.01
N ARG A 314 13.99 -18.36 -5.84
CA ARG A 314 13.00 -18.03 -4.84
C ARG A 314 11.71 -18.86 -4.96
N LEU A 315 11.22 -19.09 -6.18
CA LEU A 315 10.06 -19.93 -6.43
C LEU A 315 10.31 -21.38 -5.99
N SER A 316 11.50 -21.91 -6.25
CA SER A 316 11.89 -23.26 -5.80
C SER A 316 11.90 -23.37 -4.28
N GLU A 317 12.49 -22.41 -3.56
CA GLU A 317 12.47 -22.40 -2.08
C GLU A 317 11.04 -22.35 -1.53
N LEU A 318 10.18 -21.50 -2.10
CA LEU A 318 8.77 -21.41 -1.69
C LEU A 318 8.00 -22.70 -1.97
N MET A 319 8.31 -23.38 -3.07
CA MET A 319 7.73 -24.69 -3.40
C MET A 319 8.11 -25.74 -2.36
N GLU A 320 9.38 -25.80 -1.97
CA GLU A 320 9.86 -26.72 -0.93
C GLU A 320 9.18 -26.46 0.41
N VAL A 321 9.12 -25.20 0.85
CA VAL A 321 8.44 -24.83 2.10
C VAL A 321 6.95 -25.19 2.06
N ARG A 322 6.26 -24.90 0.96
CA ARG A 322 4.83 -25.23 0.80
C ARG A 322 4.61 -26.75 0.85
N ASN A 323 5.42 -27.51 0.12
CA ASN A 323 5.32 -28.97 0.08
C ASN A 323 5.61 -29.58 1.46
N ALA A 324 6.63 -29.08 2.17
CA ALA A 324 6.93 -29.52 3.52
C ALA A 324 5.77 -29.27 4.50
N VAL A 325 5.06 -28.14 4.38
CA VAL A 325 3.85 -27.91 5.18
C VAL A 325 2.75 -28.89 4.79
N TYR A 326 2.48 -29.05 3.49
CA TYR A 326 1.45 -29.95 2.96
C TYR A 326 1.65 -31.40 3.41
N ASP A 327 2.87 -31.93 3.30
CA ASP A 327 3.22 -33.32 3.62
C ASP A 327 3.05 -33.66 5.10
N GLN A 328 3.11 -32.66 5.98
CA GLN A 328 2.96 -32.84 7.41
C GLN A 328 1.54 -32.56 7.93
N MET A 329 0.56 -32.31 7.06
CA MET A 329 -0.83 -32.08 7.46
C MET A 329 -1.59 -33.38 7.68
N ASP A 330 -2.62 -33.33 8.52
CA ASP A 330 -3.53 -34.46 8.74
C ASP A 330 -4.24 -34.86 7.44
N PRO A 331 -4.14 -36.13 6.98
CA PRO A 331 -4.80 -36.60 5.76
C PRO A 331 -6.32 -36.39 5.73
N SER A 332 -6.98 -36.30 6.89
CA SER A 332 -8.42 -36.00 6.98
C SER A 332 -8.79 -34.60 6.47
N LEU A 333 -7.81 -33.71 6.30
CA LEU A 333 -8.00 -32.36 5.78
C LEU A 333 -7.87 -32.26 4.24
N CYS A 334 -7.56 -33.35 3.53
CA CYS A 334 -7.21 -33.33 2.11
C CYS A 334 -8.20 -32.56 1.21
N THR A 335 -9.50 -32.76 1.37
CA THR A 335 -10.53 -32.05 0.59
C THR A 335 -10.52 -30.55 0.86
N ARG A 336 -10.33 -30.15 2.13
CA ARG A 336 -10.25 -28.73 2.51
C ARG A 336 -8.96 -28.10 2.01
N MET A 337 -7.86 -28.85 2.03
CA MET A 337 -6.57 -28.42 1.49
C MET A 337 -6.68 -28.15 -0.01
N ALA A 338 -7.23 -29.09 -0.80
CA ALA A 338 -7.45 -28.89 -2.24
C ALA A 338 -8.25 -27.61 -2.54
N GLN A 339 -9.38 -27.42 -1.85
CA GLN A 339 -10.19 -26.20 -2.00
C GLN A 339 -9.41 -24.91 -1.64
N LEU A 340 -8.57 -24.96 -0.62
CA LEU A 340 -7.72 -23.83 -0.24
C LEU A 340 -6.69 -23.52 -1.32
N LEU A 341 -6.06 -24.55 -1.91
CA LEU A 341 -5.06 -24.35 -2.96
C LEU A 341 -5.70 -23.73 -4.21
N ASP A 342 -6.87 -24.25 -4.64
CA ASP A 342 -7.62 -23.73 -5.78
C ASP A 342 -8.03 -22.27 -5.58
N THR A 343 -8.61 -21.96 -4.41
CA THR A 343 -9.00 -20.58 -4.08
C THR A 343 -7.78 -19.65 -3.94
N GLY A 344 -6.64 -20.16 -3.49
CA GLY A 344 -5.36 -19.45 -3.42
C GLY A 344 -4.92 -18.86 -4.76
N GLY A 345 -4.96 -19.66 -5.82
CA GLY A 345 -4.62 -19.19 -7.16
C GLY A 345 -5.54 -18.08 -7.65
N GLU A 346 -6.85 -18.21 -7.41
CA GLU A 346 -7.83 -17.16 -7.76
C GLU A 346 -7.54 -15.83 -7.02
N LEU A 347 -7.18 -15.91 -5.73
CA LEU A 347 -6.87 -14.76 -4.88
C LEU A 347 -5.65 -14.00 -5.40
N ILE A 348 -4.60 -14.71 -5.79
CA ILE A 348 -3.37 -14.07 -6.28
C ILE A 348 -3.53 -13.55 -7.72
N ASN A 349 -4.36 -14.17 -8.53
CA ASN A 349 -4.67 -13.66 -9.87
C ASN A 349 -5.36 -12.29 -9.83
N SER A 350 -6.25 -12.05 -8.86
CA SER A 350 -6.90 -10.74 -8.69
C SER A 350 -6.03 -9.70 -7.96
N GLU A 351 -4.98 -10.14 -7.25
CA GLU A 351 -4.06 -9.27 -6.49
C GLU A 351 -3.27 -8.32 -7.42
N PRO A 352 -3.22 -7.01 -7.15
CA PRO A 352 -2.42 -6.07 -7.94
C PRO A 352 -0.92 -6.39 -7.90
N MET A 353 -0.22 -6.26 -9.03
CA MET A 353 1.21 -6.59 -9.13
C MET A 353 2.08 -5.88 -8.08
N LYS A 354 1.77 -4.61 -7.77
CA LYS A 354 2.49 -3.84 -6.74
C LYS A 354 2.35 -4.45 -5.34
N VAL A 355 1.18 -5.03 -5.03
CA VAL A 355 0.95 -5.73 -3.75
C VAL A 355 1.72 -7.04 -3.73
N THR A 356 1.69 -7.79 -4.85
CA THR A 356 2.47 -9.03 -5.01
C THR A 356 3.97 -8.78 -4.82
N GLN A 357 4.54 -7.75 -5.46
CA GLN A 357 5.94 -7.35 -5.28
C GLN A 357 6.26 -6.97 -3.83
N LEU A 358 5.43 -6.09 -3.24
CA LEU A 358 5.61 -5.67 -1.85
C LEU A 358 5.62 -6.88 -0.90
N LEU A 359 4.61 -7.76 -1.00
CA LEU A 359 4.46 -8.89 -0.09
C LEU A 359 5.45 -10.02 -0.34
N ALA A 360 5.95 -10.16 -1.57
CA ALA A 360 7.06 -11.04 -1.85
C ALA A 360 8.25 -10.59 -1.00
N ASP A 361 8.69 -9.34 -1.07
CA ASP A 361 9.91 -8.86 -0.41
C ASP A 361 9.86 -8.87 1.14
N LEU A 362 8.68 -9.06 1.72
CA LEU A 362 8.53 -9.22 3.17
C LEU A 362 8.69 -10.68 3.59
N GLU A 363 9.49 -10.89 4.62
CA GLU A 363 9.77 -12.21 5.17
C GLU A 363 8.57 -12.86 5.89
N LEU A 364 8.38 -14.17 5.72
CA LEU A 364 7.35 -14.97 6.40
C LEU A 364 7.85 -15.49 7.78
N ARG A 365 7.92 -14.62 8.79
CA ARG A 365 8.61 -14.95 10.06
C ARG A 365 7.87 -15.91 11.00
N TRP A 366 6.55 -15.85 11.04
CA TRP A 366 5.75 -16.51 12.08
C TRP A 366 4.60 -17.31 11.49
N THR A 367 4.22 -18.39 12.16
CA THR A 367 3.02 -19.15 11.80
C THR A 367 1.78 -18.59 12.51
N PRO A 368 0.57 -18.80 11.98
CA PRO A 368 -0.68 -18.38 12.63
C PRO A 368 -0.83 -18.88 14.07
N ALA A 369 -0.28 -20.05 14.39
CA ALA A 369 -0.31 -20.60 15.75
C ALA A 369 0.41 -19.73 16.78
N GLN A 370 1.37 -18.91 16.36
CA GLN A 370 2.15 -18.07 17.25
C GLN A 370 1.40 -16.79 17.64
N PHE A 371 0.51 -16.28 16.78
CA PHE A 371 -0.14 -14.99 17.00
C PHE A 371 -1.66 -15.05 17.08
N LEU A 372 -2.34 -16.09 16.60
CA LEU A 372 -3.79 -16.20 16.73
C LEU A 372 -4.19 -16.76 18.09
N MET A 373 -5.26 -16.21 18.67
CA MET A 373 -5.87 -16.64 19.92
C MET A 373 -7.37 -16.88 19.73
N CYS A 374 -7.86 -18.05 20.15
CA CYS A 374 -9.28 -18.39 20.04
C CYS A 374 -10.16 -17.59 21.03
N SER A 375 -9.66 -17.30 22.23
CA SER A 375 -10.39 -16.47 23.22
C SER A 375 -10.62 -15.03 22.73
N SER A 376 -11.84 -14.52 22.91
CA SER A 376 -12.20 -13.13 22.58
C SER A 376 -12.01 -12.14 23.75
N SER A 377 -11.54 -12.58 24.93
CA SER A 377 -11.41 -11.71 26.10
C SER A 377 -10.23 -10.74 25.99
N LYS A 378 -10.51 -9.46 26.32
CA LYS A 378 -9.50 -8.39 26.42
C LYS A 378 -8.52 -8.66 27.57
N GLU A 379 -9.01 -9.07 28.74
CA GLU A 379 -8.16 -9.36 29.89
C GLU A 379 -7.26 -10.58 29.64
N ASN A 380 -7.82 -11.64 29.04
CA ASN A 380 -7.07 -12.85 28.75
C ASN A 380 -5.94 -12.59 27.76
N ALA A 381 -6.19 -11.76 26.74
CA ALA A 381 -5.17 -11.31 25.80
C ALA A 381 -4.07 -10.49 26.49
N ALA A 382 -4.45 -9.54 27.35
CA ALA A 382 -3.48 -8.73 28.09
C ALA A 382 -2.57 -9.61 28.99
N ASN A 383 -3.15 -10.58 29.70
CA ASN A 383 -2.39 -11.52 30.51
C ASN A 383 -1.45 -12.36 29.63
N ALA A 384 -1.92 -12.91 28.50
CA ALA A 384 -1.08 -13.68 27.59
C ALA A 384 0.15 -12.90 27.10
N LEU A 385 -0.03 -11.62 26.74
CA LEU A 385 1.08 -10.75 26.32
C LEU A 385 2.10 -10.48 27.44
N ILE A 386 1.62 -10.30 28.68
CA ILE A 386 2.50 -10.07 29.83
C ILE A 386 3.29 -11.34 30.18
N HIS A 387 2.63 -12.51 30.11
CA HIS A 387 3.30 -13.81 30.25
C HIS A 387 4.36 -14.01 29.16
N ALA A 388 4.06 -13.64 27.91
CA ALA A 388 5.04 -13.69 26.82
C ALA A 388 6.25 -12.80 27.13
N ARG A 389 6.05 -11.55 27.56
CA ARG A 389 7.15 -10.65 27.94
C ARG A 389 7.98 -11.21 29.09
N TYR A 390 7.34 -11.77 30.11
CA TYR A 390 8.05 -12.39 31.23
C TYR A 390 8.90 -13.58 30.78
N ARG A 391 8.34 -14.48 29.97
CA ARG A 391 9.03 -15.63 29.40
C ARG A 391 10.25 -15.20 28.58
N ILE A 392 10.11 -14.19 27.73
CA ILE A 392 11.18 -13.61 26.92
C ILE A 392 12.32 -13.10 27.82
N ALA A 393 11.99 -12.34 28.87
CA ALA A 393 12.98 -11.83 29.82
C ALA A 393 13.69 -12.95 30.62
N GLN A 394 13.00 -14.06 30.94
CA GLN A 394 13.63 -15.21 31.59
C GLN A 394 14.61 -15.91 30.65
N LEU A 395 14.27 -16.06 29.37
CA LEU A 395 15.17 -16.62 28.36
C LEU A 395 16.42 -15.75 28.18
N ASP A 396 16.25 -14.42 28.10
CA ASP A 396 17.38 -13.48 28.03
C ASP A 396 18.32 -13.64 29.21
N LYS A 397 17.74 -13.71 30.42
CA LYS A 397 18.51 -13.92 31.65
C LYS A 397 19.26 -15.25 31.63
N ALA A 398 18.64 -16.32 31.13
CA ALA A 398 19.25 -17.65 31.05
C ALA A 398 20.46 -17.69 30.09
N VAL A 399 20.43 -16.89 29.02
CA VAL A 399 21.54 -16.78 28.06
C VAL A 399 22.48 -15.60 28.35
N GLY A 400 22.31 -14.91 29.48
CA GLY A 400 23.13 -13.76 29.87
C GLY A 400 22.92 -12.49 29.03
N LEU A 401 21.87 -12.45 28.21
CA LEU A 401 21.54 -11.29 27.37
C LEU A 401 20.87 -10.21 28.23
N LYS A 402 21.43 -8.99 28.21
CA LYS A 402 20.81 -7.82 28.82
C LYS A 402 20.25 -6.93 27.73
N ARG A 403 18.92 -6.91 27.60
CA ARG A 403 18.20 -6.01 26.70
C ARG A 403 17.09 -5.26 27.43
N GLU A 404 16.72 -4.12 26.87
CA GLU A 404 15.53 -3.39 27.31
C GLU A 404 14.26 -4.24 27.09
N PRO A 405 13.21 -4.02 27.90
CA PRO A 405 11.92 -4.69 27.70
C PRO A 405 11.44 -4.52 26.27
N MET A 406 11.12 -5.65 25.62
CA MET A 406 10.76 -5.65 24.22
C MET A 406 9.31 -5.20 24.01
N ASP A 407 9.17 -4.18 23.18
CA ASP A 407 7.88 -3.72 22.64
C ASP A 407 7.47 -4.45 21.36
N GLY A 408 6.19 -4.34 21.02
CA GLY A 408 5.65 -4.98 19.82
C GLY A 408 5.36 -6.47 20.01
N ILE A 409 5.19 -6.92 21.25
CA ILE A 409 4.67 -8.26 21.54
C ILE A 409 3.17 -8.26 21.24
N PHE A 410 2.68 -9.19 20.43
CA PHE A 410 1.32 -9.09 19.90
C PHE A 410 0.60 -10.43 19.76
N LEU A 411 -0.74 -10.35 19.68
CA LEU A 411 -1.62 -11.44 19.27
C LEU A 411 -2.86 -10.87 18.57
N ILE A 412 -3.56 -11.71 17.81
CA ILE A 412 -4.82 -11.40 17.15
C ILE A 412 -5.91 -12.33 17.68
N ARG A 413 -7.06 -11.77 18.01
CA ARG A 413 -8.22 -12.49 18.55
C ARG A 413 -9.53 -12.03 17.93
N ALA A 414 -10.61 -12.77 18.17
CA ALA A 414 -11.95 -12.32 17.81
C ALA A 414 -12.34 -11.11 18.68
N SER A 415 -13.07 -10.17 18.10
CA SER A 415 -13.69 -9.10 18.88
C SER A 415 -14.89 -9.64 19.64
N LYS A 416 -15.00 -9.28 20.93
CA LYS A 416 -16.16 -9.61 21.76
C LYS A 416 -17.35 -8.69 21.45
N SER A 417 -17.06 -7.45 21.07
CA SER A 417 -18.08 -6.41 20.82
C SER A 417 -18.57 -6.40 19.37
N TYR A 418 -17.75 -6.87 18.42
CA TYR A 418 -18.05 -6.85 16.99
C TYR A 418 -17.84 -8.25 16.40
N THR A 419 -18.91 -8.97 16.11
CA THR A 419 -18.83 -10.39 15.69
C THR A 419 -18.17 -10.58 14.32
N ASP A 420 -18.05 -9.52 13.54
CA ASP A 420 -17.47 -9.47 12.21
C ASP A 420 -16.03 -8.92 12.18
N LYS A 421 -15.46 -8.54 13.32
CA LYS A 421 -14.11 -7.94 13.39
C LYS A 421 -13.16 -8.79 14.22
N LEU A 422 -11.88 -8.66 13.89
CA LEU A 422 -10.76 -9.14 14.72
C LEU A 422 -10.18 -7.99 15.54
N VAL A 423 -9.31 -8.32 16.49
CA VAL A 423 -8.61 -7.35 17.33
C VAL A 423 -7.13 -7.72 17.38
N LEU A 424 -6.27 -6.80 16.95
CA LEU A 424 -4.85 -6.82 17.30
C LEU A 424 -4.70 -6.34 18.73
N SER A 425 -4.19 -7.20 19.61
CA SER A 425 -3.75 -6.81 20.95
C SER A 425 -2.23 -6.74 20.95
N VAL A 426 -1.67 -5.57 21.27
CA VAL A 426 -0.22 -5.31 21.20
C VAL A 426 0.27 -4.62 22.46
N LEU A 427 1.41 -5.09 22.98
CA LEU A 427 2.10 -4.52 24.13
C LEU A 427 3.16 -3.52 23.65
N HIS A 428 3.06 -2.28 24.14
CA HIS A 428 4.02 -1.19 23.90
C HIS A 428 4.23 -0.43 25.21
N GLY A 429 5.47 -0.40 25.68
CA GLY A 429 5.87 0.03 27.02
C GLY A 429 5.13 -0.74 28.11
N GLU A 430 4.30 0.00 28.84
CA GLU A 430 3.49 -0.49 29.96
C GLU A 430 2.01 -0.70 29.56
N ARG A 431 1.65 -0.53 28.30
CA ARG A 431 0.25 -0.53 27.86
C ARG A 431 -0.02 -1.64 26.86
N VAL A 432 -1.10 -2.39 27.10
CA VAL A 432 -1.71 -3.23 26.08
C VAL A 432 -2.76 -2.40 25.35
N SER A 433 -2.56 -2.23 24.04
CA SER A 433 -3.49 -1.56 23.15
C SER A 433 -4.28 -2.59 22.34
N HIS A 434 -5.51 -2.25 21.99
CA HIS A 434 -6.41 -3.13 21.25
C HIS A 434 -6.96 -2.39 20.02
N CYS A 435 -6.59 -2.84 18.83
CA CYS A 435 -6.94 -2.21 17.57
C CYS A 435 -7.87 -3.11 16.77
N LEU A 436 -9.00 -2.57 16.31
CA LEU A 436 -9.95 -3.32 15.48
C LEU A 436 -9.38 -3.55 14.09
N ILE A 437 -9.47 -4.81 13.66
CA ILE A 437 -9.15 -5.25 12.30
C ILE A 437 -10.47 -5.64 11.64
N GLU A 438 -10.73 -5.08 10.47
CA GLU A 438 -11.87 -5.47 9.64
C GLU A 438 -11.42 -6.28 8.43
N GLN A 439 -12.39 -6.99 7.85
CA GLN A 439 -12.21 -7.68 6.58
C GLN A 439 -13.26 -7.17 5.60
N ASN A 440 -12.80 -6.67 4.45
CA ASN A 440 -13.66 -6.18 3.38
C ASN A 440 -13.24 -6.81 2.04
N GLU A 441 -13.83 -6.32 0.95
CA GLU A 441 -13.57 -6.80 -0.41
C GLU A 441 -12.13 -6.60 -0.89
N GLU A 442 -11.34 -5.74 -0.23
CA GLU A 442 -9.93 -5.45 -0.50
C GLU A 442 -8.97 -6.21 0.43
N GLY A 443 -9.48 -6.87 1.46
CA GLY A 443 -8.73 -7.77 2.34
C GLY A 443 -8.87 -7.42 3.81
N TRP A 444 -7.76 -7.56 4.54
CA TRP A 444 -7.64 -7.34 5.98
C TRP A 444 -6.89 -6.05 6.28
N GLY A 445 -7.47 -5.20 7.11
CA GLY A 445 -6.89 -3.90 7.48
C GLY A 445 -7.42 -3.38 8.80
N PHE A 446 -6.79 -2.31 9.32
CA PHE A 446 -7.40 -1.55 10.41
C PHE A 446 -8.64 -0.81 9.89
N GLU A 447 -9.60 -0.58 10.78
CA GLU A 447 -10.78 0.22 10.46
C GLU A 447 -10.37 1.61 9.95
N HIS A 448 -10.94 2.05 8.82
CA HIS A 448 -10.59 3.29 8.11
C HIS A 448 -9.13 3.38 7.58
N SER A 449 -8.43 2.25 7.47
CA SER A 449 -7.09 2.20 6.85
C SER A 449 -7.17 2.30 5.33
N ASN A 450 -6.12 2.81 4.70
CA ASN A 450 -5.90 2.74 3.24
C ASN A 450 -5.09 1.49 2.82
N VAL A 451 -4.78 0.61 3.78
CA VAL A 451 -3.96 -0.59 3.58
C VAL A 451 -4.76 -1.81 3.97
N TYR A 452 -5.18 -2.58 2.96
CA TYR A 452 -5.80 -3.90 3.08
C TYR A 452 -4.92 -4.96 2.44
N LEU A 453 -4.83 -6.10 3.11
CA LEU A 453 -3.90 -7.18 2.79
C LEU A 453 -4.65 -8.50 2.61
N THR A 454 -4.16 -9.34 1.69
CA THR A 454 -4.90 -10.50 1.19
C THR A 454 -5.32 -11.48 2.28
N THR A 455 -4.48 -11.66 3.30
CA THR A 455 -4.77 -12.52 4.44
C THR A 455 -4.43 -11.85 5.77
N ILE A 456 -4.97 -12.38 6.87
CA ILE A 456 -4.57 -11.95 8.22
C ILE A 456 -3.07 -12.22 8.48
N HIS A 457 -2.47 -13.19 7.79
CA HIS A 457 -1.03 -13.43 7.85
C HIS A 457 -0.26 -12.32 7.13
N ASP A 458 -0.67 -11.94 5.92
CA ASP A 458 -0.09 -10.81 5.20
C ASP A 458 -0.22 -9.50 5.98
N PHE A 459 -1.34 -9.32 6.70
CA PHE A 459 -1.50 -8.23 7.67
C PHE A 459 -0.39 -8.21 8.71
N VAL A 460 -0.13 -9.34 9.37
CA VAL A 460 0.95 -9.44 10.36
C VAL A 460 2.32 -9.21 9.72
N ARG A 461 2.54 -9.78 8.53
CA ARG A 461 3.77 -9.66 7.75
C ARG A 461 4.10 -8.21 7.39
N TYR A 462 3.10 -7.44 6.98
CA TYR A 462 3.24 -6.03 6.67
C TYR A 462 3.58 -5.20 7.91
N TYR A 463 2.83 -5.35 9.01
CA TYR A 463 3.08 -4.60 10.25
C TYR A 463 4.27 -5.11 11.06
N ALA A 464 4.89 -6.23 10.67
CA ALA A 464 6.23 -6.59 11.14
C ALA A 464 7.31 -5.64 10.61
N HIS A 465 7.05 -4.98 9.49
CA HIS A 465 7.98 -4.07 8.80
C HIS A 465 7.53 -2.61 8.85
N ASN A 466 6.24 -2.34 9.09
CA ASN A 466 5.65 -1.01 9.13
C ASN A 466 5.16 -0.66 10.54
N SER A 467 5.37 0.60 10.95
CA SER A 467 4.97 1.08 12.28
C SER A 467 3.45 1.11 12.41
N LEU A 468 2.94 0.80 13.61
CA LEU A 468 1.52 0.94 13.95
C LEU A 468 1.12 2.40 14.21
N GLU A 469 2.09 3.31 14.34
CA GLU A 469 1.87 4.74 14.61
C GLU A 469 0.97 5.39 13.56
N THR A 470 1.02 4.90 12.31
CA THR A 470 0.17 5.41 11.22
C THR A 470 -1.33 5.18 11.43
N HIS A 471 -1.69 4.28 12.36
CA HIS A 471 -3.08 3.94 12.70
C HIS A 471 -3.45 4.31 14.13
N ALA A 472 -2.45 4.37 15.03
CA ALA A 472 -2.63 4.79 16.39
C ALA A 472 -1.35 5.47 16.90
N ASP A 473 -1.37 6.79 17.04
CA ASP A 473 -0.23 7.62 17.46
C ASP A 473 0.43 7.14 18.77
N ALA A 474 -0.34 6.48 19.64
CA ALA A 474 0.13 5.93 20.91
C ALA A 474 0.97 4.65 20.77
N ILE A 475 0.97 3.98 19.61
CA ILE A 475 1.60 2.68 19.36
C ILE A 475 2.80 2.85 18.43
N LYS A 476 3.90 3.38 18.97
CA LYS A 476 5.14 3.67 18.22
C LYS A 476 6.05 2.46 18.06
N THR A 477 5.46 1.32 17.69
CA THR A 477 6.19 0.07 17.46
C THR A 477 5.67 -0.67 16.23
N LYS A 478 6.53 -1.49 15.66
CA LYS A 478 6.16 -2.55 14.71
C LYS A 478 5.75 -3.80 15.48
N LEU A 479 5.18 -4.78 14.80
CA LEU A 479 5.04 -6.13 15.34
C LEU A 479 6.43 -6.77 15.40
N LYS A 480 6.89 -7.18 16.58
CA LYS A 480 8.24 -7.72 16.78
C LYS A 480 8.26 -9.17 17.21
N VAL A 481 7.33 -9.57 18.08
CA VAL A 481 7.29 -10.93 18.63
C VAL A 481 5.85 -11.40 18.86
N PRO A 482 5.46 -12.56 18.36
CA PRO A 482 4.14 -13.10 18.61
C PRO A 482 4.03 -13.65 20.05
N ALA A 483 2.83 -13.62 20.64
CA ALA A 483 2.63 -13.97 22.05
C ALA A 483 2.94 -15.44 22.37
N PHE A 484 2.70 -16.35 21.42
CA PHE A 484 2.82 -17.78 21.62
C PHE A 484 4.08 -18.34 20.95
N ASP A 485 4.62 -19.40 21.56
CA ASP A 485 5.77 -20.13 21.04
C ASP A 485 5.40 -20.96 19.82
N VAL A 486 6.42 -21.40 19.08
CA VAL A 486 6.25 -22.37 18.00
C VAL A 486 5.66 -23.65 18.60
N ALA A 487 4.52 -24.09 18.07
CA ALA A 487 3.88 -25.31 18.52
C ALA A 487 4.76 -26.53 18.13
N THR A 488 5.23 -27.28 19.12
CA THR A 488 5.85 -28.60 18.89
C THR A 488 4.76 -29.60 18.53
N LYS A 489 4.91 -30.31 17.40
CA LYS A 489 3.90 -31.28 16.93
C LYS A 489 3.70 -32.48 17.88
N ASP A 490 4.68 -32.76 18.73
CA ASP A 490 4.78 -34.05 19.44
C ASP A 490 3.85 -34.20 20.65
N ASP A 491 3.21 -33.15 21.14
CA ASP A 491 2.31 -33.23 22.29
C ASP A 491 0.89 -32.74 21.96
N THR A 492 0.16 -33.57 21.23
CA THR A 492 -1.29 -33.40 21.00
C THR A 492 -2.12 -33.77 22.23
N SER A 493 -1.51 -34.38 23.25
CA SER A 493 -2.19 -34.78 24.49
C SER A 493 -2.53 -33.60 25.40
N LYS A 494 -1.77 -32.50 25.28
CA LYS A 494 -2.00 -31.27 26.04
C LYS A 494 -2.81 -30.26 25.24
N PRO A 495 -3.64 -29.45 25.93
CA PRO A 495 -4.36 -28.39 25.27
C PRO A 495 -3.41 -27.28 24.80
N MET A 496 -3.71 -26.68 23.64
CA MET A 496 -2.92 -25.57 23.11
C MET A 496 -3.13 -24.32 23.97
N ARG A 497 -2.06 -23.59 24.33
CA ARG A 497 -2.14 -22.39 25.19
C ARG A 497 -2.95 -21.23 24.60
N ASN A 498 -3.20 -21.24 23.29
CA ASN A 498 -4.01 -20.28 22.56
C ASN A 498 -5.37 -20.85 22.10
N GLY A 499 -5.70 -22.07 22.50
CA GLY A 499 -6.92 -22.78 22.13
C GLY A 499 -8.18 -22.33 22.86
N PRO A 500 -9.33 -22.92 22.52
CA PRO A 500 -10.61 -22.63 23.15
C PRO A 500 -10.58 -22.94 24.66
N GLY A 501 -11.23 -22.08 25.46
CA GLY A 501 -11.33 -22.25 26.91
C GLY A 501 -10.05 -21.97 27.71
N GLN A 502 -8.92 -21.64 27.06
CA GLN A 502 -7.69 -21.32 27.78
C GLN A 502 -7.77 -19.99 28.54
N VAL A 503 -7.30 -20.01 29.78
CA VAL A 503 -7.27 -18.85 30.68
C VAL A 503 -5.84 -18.60 31.14
N TRP A 504 -5.43 -17.34 31.03
CA TRP A 504 -4.13 -16.86 31.49
C TRP A 504 -4.29 -16.20 32.87
N THR A 505 -3.68 -16.81 33.87
CA THR A 505 -3.72 -16.29 35.24
C THR A 505 -3.02 -14.93 35.31
N PRO A 506 -3.62 -13.91 35.94
CA PRO A 506 -2.94 -12.64 36.17
C PRO A 506 -1.64 -12.85 36.94
N LEU A 507 -0.55 -12.27 36.46
CA LEU A 507 0.69 -12.16 37.23
C LEU A 507 0.58 -10.93 38.16
N PRO A 508 1.30 -10.87 39.30
CA PRO A 508 1.30 -9.68 40.15
C PRO A 508 1.61 -8.38 39.38
N LEU A 509 2.48 -8.49 38.38
CA LEU A 509 2.82 -7.40 37.47
C LEU A 509 1.66 -7.01 36.54
N SER A 510 0.76 -7.95 36.20
CA SER A 510 -0.39 -7.67 35.33
C SER A 510 -1.48 -6.85 35.99
N MET A 511 -1.64 -6.91 37.32
CA MET A 511 -2.60 -6.06 38.04
C MET A 511 -2.26 -4.56 37.90
N LYS A 512 -0.98 -4.20 38.04
CA LYS A 512 -0.47 -2.83 37.84
C LYS A 512 -0.62 -2.33 36.39
N TYR A 513 -0.57 -3.26 35.43
CA TYR A 513 -0.78 -2.95 34.01
C TYR A 513 -2.25 -2.86 33.61
N MET A 514 -3.10 -3.73 34.14
CA MET A 514 -4.54 -3.70 33.89
C MET A 514 -5.15 -2.38 34.39
N GLU A 515 -4.68 -1.83 35.52
CA GLU A 515 -5.09 -0.50 35.99
C GLU A 515 -4.76 0.63 34.99
N LYS A 516 -3.62 0.56 34.28
CA LYS A 516 -3.23 1.56 33.26
C LYS A 516 -3.79 1.29 31.86
N ALA A 517 -4.09 0.03 31.53
CA ALA A 517 -4.55 -0.42 30.21
C ALA A 517 -6.09 -0.44 30.06
N LEU A 518 -6.83 -0.43 31.18
CA LEU A 518 -8.30 -0.32 31.17
C LEU A 518 -8.81 1.11 30.99
N LEU A 519 -7.95 2.13 31.14
CA LEU A 519 -8.27 3.48 30.69
C LEU A 519 -8.02 3.60 29.18
N THR A 520 -9.15 3.59 28.46
CA THR A 520 -9.40 3.88 27.03
C THR A 520 -9.50 2.67 26.10
N ASP A 521 -10.73 2.36 25.71
CA ASP A 521 -11.09 1.66 24.46
C ASP A 521 -10.99 2.60 23.23
N ASP A 522 -10.42 3.79 23.42
CA ASP A 522 -10.23 4.80 22.38
C ASP A 522 -8.73 5.01 22.11
N PRO A 523 -8.21 4.53 20.96
CA PRO A 523 -6.82 4.69 20.56
C PRO A 523 -6.45 6.14 20.19
N THR A 524 -7.41 7.06 20.12
CA THR A 524 -7.21 8.47 19.73
C THR A 524 -7.10 9.43 20.92
N ARG A 525 -7.36 8.96 22.14
CA ARG A 525 -7.36 9.82 23.33
C ARG A 525 -6.00 9.77 24.05
N PRO A 526 -5.30 10.92 24.23
CA PRO A 526 -4.07 10.93 25.04
C PRO A 526 -4.38 10.59 26.50
N PRO A 527 -3.41 10.05 27.25
CA PRO A 527 -3.62 9.65 28.64
C PRO A 527 -4.04 10.86 29.48
N SER A 528 -5.18 10.75 30.17
CA SER A 528 -5.48 11.64 31.30
C SER A 528 -4.51 11.26 32.40
N TRP A 529 -3.36 11.91 32.44
CA TRP A 529 -2.49 12.15 33.59
C TRP A 529 -1.16 12.66 33.03
N SER A 530 -1.03 13.97 33.00
CA SER A 530 0.27 14.64 33.02
C SER A 530 0.23 15.52 34.28
N PRO A 531 1.16 15.38 35.25
CA PRO A 531 1.37 16.44 36.21
C PRO A 531 1.95 17.62 35.42
N GLU A 532 1.24 18.74 35.35
CA GLU A 532 1.80 19.98 34.82
C GLU A 532 3.13 20.28 35.52
N PRO A 533 4.25 20.51 34.79
CA PRO A 533 5.39 21.14 35.42
C PRO A 533 5.05 22.62 35.63
N ARG A 534 5.25 23.09 36.86
CA ARG A 534 5.12 24.52 37.22
C ARG A 534 5.93 25.38 36.24
N PRO A 535 5.41 26.55 35.82
CA PRO A 535 6.18 27.50 35.06
C PRO A 535 7.12 28.21 36.04
N ASP A 536 8.44 28.09 35.84
CA ASP A 536 9.42 29.13 36.17
C ASP A 536 10.84 28.63 35.85
N SER A 537 11.33 28.96 34.66
CA SER A 537 12.67 29.53 34.43
C SER A 537 12.97 29.55 32.93
N TRP A 538 12.89 30.73 32.33
CA TRP A 538 13.45 31.00 31.02
C TRP A 538 14.98 31.00 31.06
N SER A 539 15.63 30.42 30.05
CA SER A 539 16.79 31.03 29.38
C SER A 539 16.99 30.43 27.97
N PRO A 540 17.44 31.24 26.98
CA PRO A 540 17.43 30.88 25.56
C PRO A 540 18.81 30.46 25.01
N ARG A 541 18.77 29.80 23.84
CA ARG A 541 19.85 29.43 22.89
C ARG A 541 20.39 27.99 23.04
N SER A 542 20.16 27.17 22.01
CA SER A 542 21.15 26.99 20.93
C SER A 542 20.53 26.32 19.72
N THR A 543 21.00 26.78 18.57
CA THR A 543 20.74 26.45 17.17
C THR A 543 20.88 24.98 16.78
N GLU A 544 20.13 24.66 15.71
CA GLU A 544 20.42 23.64 14.68
C GLU A 544 20.23 22.15 15.01
N SER A 545 19.11 21.60 14.51
CA SER A 545 19.13 20.33 13.78
C SER A 545 17.93 20.28 12.83
N ARG A 546 18.20 20.53 11.55
CA ARG A 546 17.28 20.35 10.42
C ARG A 546 16.72 18.93 10.43
N LEU A 547 15.41 18.79 10.53
CA LEU A 547 14.70 17.56 10.21
C LEU A 547 14.66 17.41 8.69
N ILE A 548 15.53 16.55 8.17
CA ILE A 548 15.44 16.00 6.82
C ILE A 548 14.23 15.05 6.80
N ARG A 549 13.24 15.35 5.95
CA ARG A 549 12.15 14.43 5.61
C ARG A 549 12.66 13.44 4.55
N PRO A 550 12.44 12.12 4.69
CA PRO A 550 12.59 11.22 3.56
C PRO A 550 11.34 11.36 2.68
N THR A 551 11.45 12.21 1.66
CA THR A 551 10.64 12.13 0.45
C THR A 551 11.45 11.34 -0.58
N THR A 552 10.79 10.45 -1.31
CA THR A 552 11.29 9.52 -2.34
C THR A 552 11.57 8.09 -1.86
N PHE A 553 10.87 7.14 -2.48
CA PHE A 553 11.34 5.77 -2.60
C PHE A 553 12.73 5.80 -3.26
N PRO A 554 13.74 5.10 -2.73
CA PRO A 554 15.01 4.99 -3.43
C PRO A 554 14.79 4.18 -4.72
N ALA A 555 15.28 4.72 -5.85
CA ALA A 555 15.30 4.03 -7.14
C ALA A 555 16.35 2.90 -7.21
N THR A 556 17.03 2.60 -6.09
CA THR A 556 18.09 1.61 -5.99
C THR A 556 18.11 0.99 -4.59
N ILE A 557 18.22 -0.34 -4.57
CA ILE A 557 18.37 -1.19 -3.39
C ILE A 557 19.75 -0.91 -2.74
N PRO A 558 19.87 -0.77 -1.41
CA PRO A 558 21.17 -0.80 -0.75
C PRO A 558 21.76 -2.21 -0.87
N GLU A 559 22.97 -2.29 -1.41
CA GLU A 559 23.78 -3.50 -1.49
C GLU A 559 23.87 -4.15 -0.10
N ILE A 560 23.65 -5.46 -0.05
CA ILE A 560 23.79 -6.27 1.16
C ILE A 560 25.25 -6.19 1.57
N ALA A 561 25.54 -5.64 2.75
CA ALA A 561 26.87 -5.69 3.33
C ALA A 561 27.28 -7.16 3.49
N GLU A 562 28.34 -7.57 2.81
CA GLU A 562 28.97 -8.87 2.98
C GLU A 562 29.33 -9.09 4.46
N ALA A 563 29.04 -10.30 4.94
CA ALA A 563 29.45 -10.74 6.27
C ALA A 563 30.99 -10.70 6.39
N PRO A 564 31.55 -10.34 7.55
CA PRO A 564 33.00 -10.35 7.71
C PRO A 564 33.53 -11.78 7.58
N GLU A 565 34.52 -11.97 6.72
CA GLU A 565 35.27 -13.20 6.56
C GLU A 565 35.77 -13.70 7.92
N ALA A 566 35.55 -14.98 8.20
CA ALA A 566 36.11 -15.65 9.36
C ALA A 566 37.64 -15.69 9.22
N GLU A 567 38.34 -15.13 10.22
CA GLU A 567 39.79 -15.25 10.36
C GLU A 567 40.20 -16.73 10.36
N ASN A 568 41.07 -17.08 9.42
CA ASN A 568 41.69 -18.38 9.27
C ASN A 568 42.72 -18.57 10.41
N PRO A 569 42.71 -19.67 11.19
CA PRO A 569 43.67 -19.85 12.27
C PRO A 569 45.07 -20.11 11.72
N GLU A 570 46.06 -19.38 12.27
CA GLU A 570 47.49 -19.55 12.00
C GLU A 570 47.91 -21.02 12.12
N ILE A 571 48.47 -21.54 11.03
CA ILE A 571 49.19 -22.81 11.00
C ILE A 571 50.58 -22.54 11.58
N ALA A 572 50.84 -23.08 12.76
CA ALA A 572 52.18 -23.14 13.33
C ALA A 572 53.07 -24.06 12.47
N GLU A 573 54.20 -23.53 12.00
CA GLU A 573 55.29 -24.33 11.42
C GLU A 573 55.89 -25.26 12.48
N PRO A 574 56.27 -26.51 12.14
CA PRO A 574 56.98 -27.38 13.06
C PRO A 574 58.48 -27.04 13.03
N GLU A 575 59.08 -26.97 14.22
CA GLU A 575 60.53 -27.10 14.37
C GLU A 575 60.97 -28.53 13.98
N ASN A 576 62.08 -28.57 13.21
CA ASN A 576 62.88 -29.69 12.69
C ASN A 576 62.47 -30.36 11.36
#